data_AF-A0A7J6UIQ7-F1
#
_entry.id   AF-A0A7J6UIQ7-F1
#
_cell.length_a   1.000
_cell.length_b   1.000
_cell.length_c   1.000
_cell.angle_alpha   90.00
_cell.angle_beta   90.00
_cell.angle_gamma   90.00
#
_symmetry.space_group_name_H-M   'P 1'
#
loop_
_entity.id
_entity.type
_entity.pdbx_description
1 polymer ?
#
loop_
_entity_poly.entity_id
_entity_poly.type
_entity_poly.pdbx_seq_one_letter_code
_entity_poly.pdbx_strand_id
1 'polypeptide(L)'
;MKTLAKPVSSRIQSLARTDDFWRGKTVALGQALNILSRRITRVAENNKTRRAIPPLKEAAALDWGATFIGESFVFGVTTLIIISEYQRAAKKDREQDMLKRLQREDKEAQRLRDVAERERRLQRLEDHIEFLHSRVDHAIADHDKLSRTLAAQRDRQQASRSATDPGLSSEESLQRLIEGSLSTRLAWP
;
A
#
# COMPACT_ATOMS: atom_id res chain seq x y z
N MET A 1 54.09 9.60 1.13
CA MET A 1 52.72 10.11 1.33
C MET A 1 52.78 11.39 2.15
N LYS A 2 52.13 12.46 1.72
CA LYS A 2 52.10 13.74 2.44
C LYS A 2 51.02 13.64 3.52
N THR A 3 51.45 13.54 4.77
CA THR A 3 50.58 13.41 5.94
C THR A 3 49.76 14.69 6.15
N LEU A 4 48.47 14.55 6.44
CA LEU A 4 47.54 15.67 6.65
C LEU A 4 47.86 16.49 7.92
N ALA A 5 48.72 15.96 8.79
CA ALA A 5 49.02 16.51 10.11
C ALA A 5 50.29 17.36 10.18
N LYS A 6 50.96 17.69 9.06
CA LYS A 6 52.18 18.51 9.07
C LYS A 6 52.13 19.78 9.95
N PRO A 7 51.06 20.60 9.94
CA PRO A 7 50.99 21.78 10.82
C PRO A 7 50.72 21.45 12.30
N VAL A 8 50.17 20.27 12.61
CA VAL A 8 49.91 19.83 13.98
C VAL A 8 51.15 19.17 14.58
N SER A 9 51.80 18.30 13.80
CA SER A 9 53.08 17.68 14.16
C SER A 9 54.17 18.72 14.41
N SER A 10 54.25 19.78 13.59
CA SER A 10 55.22 20.86 13.79
C SER A 10 55.01 21.63 15.10
N ARG A 11 53.75 21.83 15.53
CA ARG A 11 53.44 22.45 16.84
C ARG A 11 53.79 21.53 18.00
N ILE A 12 53.48 20.24 17.91
CA ILE A 12 53.83 19.25 18.94
C ILE A 12 55.35 19.10 19.04
N GLN A 13 56.08 19.15 17.92
CA GLN A 13 57.55 19.19 17.92
C GLN A 13 58.10 20.43 18.61
N SER A 14 57.48 21.61 18.44
CA SER A 14 57.91 22.83 19.13
C SER A 14 57.69 22.74 20.64
N LEU A 15 56.59 22.13 21.09
CA LEU A 15 56.26 21.88 22.49
C LEU A 15 57.16 20.81 23.12
N ALA A 16 57.43 19.71 22.40
CA ALA A 16 58.30 18.64 22.87
C ALA A 16 59.80 19.02 22.84
N ARG A 17 60.16 20.16 22.22
CA ARG A 17 61.50 20.75 22.33
C ARG A 17 61.62 21.73 23.50
N THR A 18 60.51 22.25 24.00
CA THR A 18 60.47 23.25 25.08
C THR A 18 60.17 22.62 26.44
N ASP A 19 59.34 21.57 26.49
CA ASP A 19 59.01 20.84 27.71
C ASP A 19 59.60 19.41 27.73
N ASP A 20 60.47 19.14 28.71
CA ASP A 20 61.08 17.82 28.92
C ASP A 20 60.06 16.72 29.24
N PHE A 21 58.93 17.08 29.87
CA PHE A 21 57.82 16.16 30.12
C PHE A 21 57.21 15.62 28.81
N TRP A 22 56.95 16.52 27.85
CA TRP A 22 56.38 16.17 26.55
C TRP A 22 57.42 15.50 25.65
N ARG A 23 58.69 15.88 25.77
CA ARG A 23 59.82 15.21 25.10
C ARG A 23 59.89 13.73 25.47
N GLY A 24 59.89 13.41 26.77
CA GLY A 24 59.99 12.03 27.25
C GLY A 24 58.84 11.15 26.77
N LYS A 25 57.59 11.63 26.85
CA LYS A 25 56.41 10.88 26.38
C LYS A 25 56.41 10.68 24.87
N THR A 26 56.79 11.71 24.11
CA THR A 26 56.80 11.65 22.64
C THR A 26 57.90 10.72 22.14
N VAL A 27 59.09 10.76 22.76
CA VAL A 27 60.19 9.83 22.45
C VAL A 27 59.79 8.39 22.79
N ALA A 28 59.17 8.15 23.96
CA ALA A 28 58.70 6.82 24.35
C ALA A 28 57.66 6.28 23.37
N LEU A 29 56.71 7.13 22.93
CA LEU A 29 55.74 6.77 21.90
C LEU A 29 56.40 6.47 20.55
N GLY A 30 57.34 7.30 20.10
CA GLY A 30 58.08 7.07 18.86
C GLY A 30 58.88 5.77 18.89
N GLN A 31 59.50 5.44 20.03
CA GLN A 31 60.20 4.17 20.22
C GLN A 31 59.24 2.98 20.22
N ALA A 32 58.11 3.08 20.94
CA ALA A 32 57.09 2.04 21.00
C ALA A 32 56.49 1.76 19.61
N LEU A 33 56.15 2.81 18.86
CA LEU A 33 55.64 2.71 17.49
C LEU A 33 56.64 2.06 16.55
N ASN A 34 57.92 2.41 16.68
CA ASN A 34 58.96 1.77 15.89
C ASN A 34 59.13 0.28 16.23
N ILE A 35 59.09 -0.09 17.51
CA ILE A 35 59.16 -1.49 17.93
C ILE A 35 57.94 -2.24 17.40
N LEU A 36 56.75 -1.64 17.50
CA LEU A 36 55.50 -2.21 17.02
C LEU A 36 55.53 -2.39 15.50
N SER A 37 55.92 -1.37 14.74
CA SER A 37 56.03 -1.44 13.28
C SER A 37 56.97 -2.56 12.85
N ARG A 38 58.16 -2.66 13.48
CA ARG A 38 59.11 -3.72 13.14
C ARG A 38 58.65 -5.11 13.58
N ARG A 39 57.83 -5.22 14.64
CA ARG A 39 57.18 -6.48 15.01
C ARG A 39 56.11 -6.90 14.00
N ILE A 40 55.26 -5.96 13.57
CA ILE A 40 54.23 -6.21 12.57
C ILE A 40 54.86 -6.64 11.24
N THR A 41 55.87 -5.90 10.76
CA THR A 41 56.62 -6.26 9.54
C THR A 41 57.24 -7.65 9.67
N ARG A 42 57.86 -7.96 10.82
CA ARG A 42 58.46 -9.28 11.06
C ARG A 42 57.42 -10.43 11.03
N VAL A 43 56.23 -10.20 11.58
CA VAL A 43 55.11 -11.17 11.52
C VAL A 43 54.60 -11.31 10.09
N ALA A 44 54.41 -10.20 9.38
CA ALA A 44 53.92 -10.21 8.00
C ALA A 44 54.90 -10.90 7.02
N GLU A 45 56.21 -10.74 7.23
CA GLU A 45 57.26 -11.35 6.41
C GLU A 45 57.61 -12.79 6.84
N ASN A 46 56.90 -13.37 7.83
CA ASN A 46 57.19 -14.67 8.45
C ASN A 46 58.68 -14.84 8.83
N ASN A 47 59.34 -13.72 9.18
CA ASN A 47 60.78 -13.68 9.39
C ASN A 47 61.09 -14.02 10.85
N LYS A 48 61.65 -15.21 11.10
CA LYS A 48 61.93 -15.72 12.46
C LYS A 48 63.20 -15.16 13.09
N THR A 49 63.86 -14.18 12.48
CA THR A 49 65.12 -13.63 13.01
C THR A 49 64.91 -13.00 14.38
N ARG A 50 65.58 -13.54 15.41
CA ARG A 50 65.47 -13.11 16.82
C ARG A 50 66.31 -11.87 17.17
N ARG A 51 66.69 -11.07 16.16
CA ARG A 51 67.57 -9.89 16.38
C ARG A 51 66.81 -8.80 17.14
N ALA A 52 67.44 -8.24 18.17
CA ALA A 52 66.93 -7.09 18.92
C ALA A 52 66.69 -5.91 17.97
N ILE A 53 65.54 -5.25 18.11
CA ILE A 53 65.18 -4.09 17.31
C ILE A 53 66.00 -2.90 17.84
N PRO A 54 66.88 -2.28 17.04
CA PRO A 54 67.69 -1.16 17.52
C PRO A 54 66.80 0.06 17.80
N PRO A 55 66.96 0.74 18.95
CA PRO A 55 66.22 1.97 19.24
C PRO A 55 66.58 3.05 18.22
N LEU A 56 65.62 3.94 17.90
CA LEU A 56 65.92 5.09 17.06
C LEU A 56 66.75 6.12 17.82
N LYS A 57 67.52 6.91 17.08
CA LYS A 57 68.08 8.16 17.59
C LYS A 57 66.94 9.04 18.11
N GLU A 58 67.15 9.68 19.24
CA GLU A 58 66.12 10.40 19.99
C GLU A 58 65.34 11.42 19.14
N ALA A 59 66.05 12.19 18.30
CA ALA A 59 65.44 13.16 17.40
C ALA A 59 64.46 12.53 16.40
N ALA A 60 64.74 11.32 15.90
CA ALA A 60 63.87 10.61 14.98
C ALA A 60 62.66 9.98 15.69
N ALA A 61 62.84 9.51 16.94
CA ALA A 61 61.72 9.05 17.76
C ALA A 61 60.76 10.20 18.10
N LEU A 62 61.29 11.39 18.39
CA LEU A 62 60.49 12.59 18.64
C LEU A 62 59.64 12.98 17.43
N ASP A 63 60.22 12.99 16.22
CA ASP A 63 59.52 13.34 14.98
C ASP A 63 58.38 12.36 14.66
N TRP A 64 58.66 11.06 14.77
CA TRP A 64 57.67 10.00 14.56
C TRP A 64 56.54 10.05 15.60
N GLY A 65 56.88 10.25 16.88
CA GLY A 65 55.88 10.37 17.95
C GLY A 65 54.99 11.59 17.76
N ALA A 66 55.56 12.75 17.43
CA ALA A 66 54.80 13.98 17.22
C ALA A 66 53.85 13.87 16.01
N THR A 67 54.32 13.24 14.93
CA THR A 67 53.50 13.01 13.73
C THR A 67 52.32 12.10 14.04
N PHE A 68 52.55 11.01 14.78
CA PHE A 68 51.48 10.09 15.15
C PHE A 68 50.43 10.73 16.07
N ILE A 69 50.83 11.56 17.04
CA ILE A 69 49.89 12.28 17.91
C ILE A 69 49.03 13.24 17.09
N GLY A 70 49.65 13.99 16.17
CA GLY A 70 48.92 14.92 15.31
C GLY A 70 47.93 14.24 14.39
N GLU A 71 48.31 13.10 13.80
CA GLU A 71 47.39 12.29 12.98
C GLU A 71 46.26 11.70 13.81
N SER A 72 46.57 11.10 14.96
CA SER A 72 45.57 10.50 15.86
C SER A 72 44.54 11.52 16.34
N PHE A 73 44.96 12.76 16.58
CA PHE A 73 44.05 13.85 16.94
C PHE A 73 43.03 14.15 15.83
N VAL A 74 43.49 14.33 14.59
CA VAL A 74 42.60 14.62 13.45
C VAL A 74 41.67 13.44 13.18
N PHE A 75 42.19 12.21 13.24
CA PHE A 75 41.36 11.01 13.12
C PHE A 75 40.33 10.93 14.25
N GLY A 76 40.73 11.19 15.50
CA GLY A 76 39.82 11.18 16.65
C GLY A 76 38.67 12.17 16.51
N VAL A 77 38.96 13.40 16.11
CA VAL A 77 37.92 14.43 15.86
C VAL A 77 36.97 13.98 14.74
N THR A 78 37.52 13.45 13.66
CA THR A 78 36.72 12.97 12.51
C THR A 78 35.82 11.81 12.91
N THR A 79 36.37 10.80 13.61
CA THR A 79 35.61 9.66 14.11
C THR A 79 34.51 10.10 15.08
N LEU A 80 34.79 11.06 15.96
CA LEU A 80 33.80 11.59 16.89
C LEU A 80 32.65 12.27 16.14
N ILE A 81 32.94 13.07 15.12
CA ILE A 81 31.92 13.71 14.27
C ILE A 81 31.05 12.64 13.59
N ILE A 82 31.67 11.61 13.00
CA ILE A 82 30.95 10.53 12.32
C ILE A 82 30.03 9.79 13.31
N ILE A 83 30.52 9.46 14.51
CA ILE A 83 29.71 8.79 15.54
C ILE A 83 28.55 9.70 15.98
N SER A 84 28.79 11.00 16.12
CA SER A 84 27.75 11.96 16.52
C SER A 84 26.63 12.05 15.46
N GLU A 85 26.98 12.08 14.17
CA GLU A 85 26.00 12.07 13.08
C GLU A 85 25.27 10.72 13.01
N TYR A 86 25.96 9.60 13.23
CA TYR A 86 25.33 8.28 13.27
C TYR A 86 24.27 8.18 14.37
N GLN A 87 24.57 8.66 15.59
CA GLN A 87 23.59 8.69 16.68
C GLN A 87 22.38 9.56 16.33
N ARG A 88 22.60 10.70 15.66
CA ARG A 88 21.54 11.60 15.22
C ARG A 88 20.69 10.99 14.10
N ALA A 89 21.32 10.33 13.13
CA ALA A 89 20.65 9.62 12.05
C ALA A 89 19.80 8.45 12.59
N ALA A 90 20.32 7.68 13.53
CA ALA A 90 19.60 6.56 14.15
C ALA A 90 18.33 7.00 14.89
N LYS A 91 18.31 8.20 15.49
CA LYS A 91 17.10 8.77 16.09
C LYS A 91 16.06 9.12 15.02
N LYS A 92 16.49 9.75 13.93
CA LYS A 92 15.60 10.15 12.83
C LYS A 92 14.97 8.94 12.13
N ASP A 93 15.73 7.85 11.96
CA ASP A 93 15.24 6.64 11.31
C ASP A 93 14.13 5.97 12.13
N ARG A 94 14.29 5.91 13.46
CA ARG A 94 13.26 5.40 14.37
C ARG A 94 11.97 6.21 14.33
N GLU A 95 12.10 7.53 14.27
CA GLU A 95 10.94 8.44 14.17
C GLU A 95 10.22 8.28 12.82
N GLN A 96 10.98 8.19 11.72
CA GLN A 96 10.41 7.95 10.40
C GLN A 96 9.70 6.59 10.30
N ASP A 97 10.24 5.55 10.93
CA ASP A 97 9.60 4.24 10.96
C ASP A 97 8.31 4.23 11.78
N MET A 98 8.27 4.96 12.91
CA MET A 98 7.01 5.15 13.65
C MET A 98 5.96 5.90 12.83
N LEU A 99 6.35 7.00 12.16
CA LEU A 99 5.44 7.72 11.27
C LEU A 99 4.92 6.84 10.13
N LYS A 100 5.78 6.04 9.50
CA LYS A 100 5.37 5.10 8.44
C LYS A 100 4.40 4.04 8.97
N ARG A 101 4.58 3.56 10.20
CA ARG A 101 3.66 2.60 10.82
C ARG A 101 2.29 3.23 11.07
N LEU A 102 2.25 4.42 11.68
CA LEU A 102 1.00 5.15 11.90
C LEU A 102 0.26 5.45 10.58
N GLN A 103 0.98 5.89 9.54
CA GLN A 103 0.37 6.12 8.23
C GLN A 103 -0.17 4.85 7.57
N ARG A 104 0.41 3.68 7.85
CA ARG A 104 -0.12 2.40 7.35
C ARG A 104 -1.40 2.04 8.08
N GLU A 105 -1.40 2.15 9.41
CA GLU A 105 -2.58 1.89 10.24
C GLU A 105 -3.76 2.81 9.86
N ASP A 106 -3.52 4.10 9.66
CA ASP A 106 -4.55 5.04 9.21
C ASP A 106 -5.11 4.69 7.83
N LYS A 107 -4.25 4.27 6.90
CA LYS A 107 -4.68 3.83 5.56
C LYS A 107 -5.49 2.55 5.61
N GLU A 108 -5.12 1.61 6.48
CA GLU A 108 -5.88 0.38 6.70
C GLU A 108 -7.25 0.67 7.32
N ALA A 109 -7.30 1.55 8.32
CA ALA A 109 -8.55 2.02 8.91
C ALA A 109 -9.45 2.73 7.90
N GLN A 110 -8.89 3.57 7.02
CA GLN A 110 -9.64 4.19 5.93
C GLN A 110 -10.19 3.15 4.94
N ARG A 111 -9.38 2.17 4.53
CA ARG A 111 -9.83 1.09 3.63
C ARG A 111 -10.99 0.30 4.24
N LEU A 112 -10.92 -0.02 5.53
CA LEU A 112 -12.01 -0.72 6.22
C LEU A 112 -13.29 0.13 6.24
N ARG A 113 -13.19 1.44 6.47
CA ARG A 113 -14.34 2.36 6.39
C ARG A 113 -14.94 2.41 5.00
N ASP A 114 -14.10 2.49 3.96
CA ASP A 114 -14.55 2.50 2.56
C ASP A 114 -15.27 1.21 2.19
N VAL A 115 -14.74 0.05 2.62
CA VAL A 115 -15.38 -1.25 2.41
C VAL A 115 -16.74 -1.30 3.10
N ALA A 116 -16.82 -0.90 4.37
CA ALA A 116 -18.08 -0.86 5.11
C ALA A 116 -19.11 0.09 4.47
N GLU A 117 -18.66 1.22 3.91
CA GLU A 117 -19.55 2.13 3.20
C GLU A 117 -20.07 1.51 1.89
N ARG A 118 -19.20 0.82 1.14
CA ARG A 118 -19.58 0.10 -0.08
C ARG A 118 -20.57 -1.01 0.21
N GLU A 119 -20.36 -1.79 1.26
CA GLU A 119 -21.30 -2.83 1.70
C GLU A 119 -22.68 -2.24 2.00
N ARG A 120 -22.74 -1.13 2.75
CA ARG A 120 -24.01 -0.42 3.01
C ARG A 120 -24.68 0.10 1.73
N ARG A 121 -23.90 0.53 0.74
CA ARG A 121 -24.45 0.95 -0.56
C ARG A 121 -25.01 -0.24 -1.33
N LEU A 122 -24.34 -1.39 -1.31
CA LEU A 122 -24.83 -2.61 -1.95
C LEU A 122 -26.13 -3.09 -1.30
N GLN A 123 -26.19 -3.16 0.03
CA GLN A 123 -27.43 -3.52 0.75
C GLN A 123 -28.60 -2.60 0.37
N ARG A 124 -28.39 -1.28 0.33
CA ARG A 124 -29.44 -0.34 -0.09
C ARG A 124 -29.92 -0.57 -1.52
N LEU A 125 -29.03 -0.97 -2.42
CA LEU A 125 -29.38 -1.28 -3.80
C LEU A 125 -30.15 -2.60 -3.89
N GLU A 126 -29.73 -3.61 -3.14
CA GLU A 126 -30.43 -4.90 -3.02
C GLU A 126 -31.85 -4.70 -2.49
N ASP A 127 -32.02 -3.93 -1.39
CA ASP A 127 -33.32 -3.58 -0.83
C ASP A 127 -34.22 -2.86 -1.86
N HIS A 128 -33.63 -1.98 -2.68
CA HIS A 128 -34.38 -1.25 -3.69
C HIS A 128 -34.81 -2.15 -4.85
N ILE A 129 -33.95 -3.08 -5.27
CA ILE A 129 -34.27 -4.08 -6.28
C ILE A 129 -35.41 -4.98 -5.78
N GLU A 130 -35.33 -5.46 -4.54
CA GLU A 130 -36.37 -6.30 -3.94
C GLU A 130 -37.72 -5.55 -3.86
N PHE A 131 -37.68 -4.28 -3.43
CA PHE A 131 -38.86 -3.43 -3.41
C PHE A 131 -39.48 -3.24 -4.81
N LEU A 132 -38.66 -2.96 -5.83
CA LEU A 132 -39.15 -2.81 -7.20
C LEU A 132 -39.71 -4.13 -7.75
N HIS A 133 -39.08 -5.26 -7.46
CA HIS A 133 -39.57 -6.58 -7.85
C HIS A 133 -40.96 -6.83 -7.26
N SER A 134 -41.12 -6.61 -5.96
CA SER A 134 -42.41 -6.73 -5.28
C SER A 134 -43.47 -5.83 -5.93
N ARG A 135 -43.13 -4.58 -6.27
CA ARG A 135 -44.07 -3.68 -6.96
C ARG A 135 -44.50 -4.19 -8.34
N VAL A 136 -43.59 -4.78 -9.09
CA VAL A 136 -43.90 -5.38 -10.40
C VAL A 136 -44.85 -6.57 -10.21
N ASP A 137 -44.58 -7.46 -9.25
CA ASP A 137 -45.44 -8.62 -8.97
C ASP A 137 -46.86 -8.20 -8.57
N HIS A 138 -46.99 -7.18 -7.72
CA HIS A 138 -48.28 -6.62 -7.33
C HIS A 138 -49.02 -6.03 -8.55
N ALA A 139 -48.32 -5.29 -9.41
CA ALA A 139 -48.92 -4.72 -10.62
C ALA A 139 -49.39 -5.79 -11.62
N ILE A 140 -48.62 -6.87 -11.78
CA ILE A 140 -49.00 -8.02 -12.62
C ILE A 140 -50.26 -8.70 -12.04
N ALA A 141 -50.29 -8.95 -10.73
CA ALA A 141 -51.43 -9.57 -10.07
C ALA A 141 -52.70 -8.73 -10.19
N ASP A 142 -52.60 -7.41 -10.04
CA ASP A 142 -53.73 -6.50 -10.19
C ASP A 142 -54.21 -6.41 -11.65
N HIS A 143 -53.28 -6.40 -12.62
CA HIS A 143 -53.63 -6.47 -14.03
C HIS A 143 -54.39 -7.75 -14.37
N ASP A 144 -53.99 -8.90 -13.81
CA ASP A 144 -54.67 -10.18 -14.03
C ASP A 144 -56.07 -10.24 -13.40
N LYS A 145 -56.26 -9.59 -12.25
CA LYS A 145 -57.61 -9.42 -11.67
C LYS A 145 -58.49 -8.56 -12.57
N LEU A 146 -57.96 -7.42 -13.04
CA LEU A 146 -58.69 -6.51 -13.92
C LEU A 146 -59.07 -7.21 -15.23
N SER A 147 -58.14 -7.93 -15.87
CA SER A 147 -58.41 -8.66 -17.10
C SER A 147 -59.52 -9.71 -16.94
N ARG A 148 -59.51 -10.48 -15.83
CA ARG A 148 -60.57 -11.44 -15.50
C ARG A 148 -61.93 -10.76 -15.28
N THR A 149 -61.96 -9.63 -14.57
CA THR A 149 -63.21 -8.89 -14.35
C THR A 149 -63.76 -8.29 -15.66
N LEU A 150 -62.88 -7.77 -16.52
CA LEU A 150 -63.25 -7.25 -17.84
C LEU A 150 -63.76 -8.37 -18.75
N ALA A 151 -63.13 -9.55 -18.76
CA ALA A 151 -63.61 -10.72 -19.48
C ALA A 151 -65.01 -11.16 -19.01
N ALA A 152 -65.22 -11.24 -17.68
CA ALA A 152 -66.52 -11.58 -17.12
C ALA A 152 -67.61 -10.52 -17.44
N GLN A 153 -67.26 -9.24 -17.48
CA GLN A 153 -68.18 -8.17 -17.91
C GLN A 153 -68.52 -8.29 -19.40
N ARG A 154 -67.53 -8.59 -20.25
CA ARG A 154 -67.71 -8.80 -21.69
C ARG A 154 -68.67 -9.96 -21.96
N ASP A 155 -68.50 -11.08 -21.29
CA ASP A 155 -69.36 -12.27 -21.45
C ASP A 155 -70.80 -11.96 -21.03
N ARG A 156 -70.99 -11.25 -19.90
CA ARG A 156 -72.31 -10.78 -19.46
C ARG A 156 -72.95 -9.83 -20.48
N GLN A 157 -72.17 -8.92 -21.05
CA GLN A 157 -72.67 -7.98 -22.06
C GLN A 157 -73.08 -8.71 -23.35
N GLN A 158 -72.32 -9.72 -23.79
CA GLN A 158 -72.68 -10.57 -24.93
C GLN A 158 -73.95 -11.39 -24.66
N ALA A 159 -74.08 -12.00 -23.48
CA ALA A 159 -75.29 -12.73 -23.09
C ALA A 159 -76.54 -11.82 -23.03
N SER A 160 -76.39 -10.58 -22.57
CA SER A 160 -77.49 -9.60 -22.58
C SER A 160 -77.84 -9.11 -23.99
N ARG A 161 -76.85 -8.98 -24.90
CA ARG A 161 -77.09 -8.63 -26.30
C ARG A 161 -77.80 -9.74 -27.07
N SER A 162 -77.43 -11.01 -26.87
CA SER A 162 -78.13 -12.14 -27.50
C SER A 162 -79.54 -12.33 -26.96
N ALA A 163 -79.82 -11.98 -25.70
CA ALA A 163 -81.17 -11.99 -25.14
C ALA A 163 -82.05 -10.80 -25.61
N THR A 164 -81.45 -9.72 -26.08
CA THR A 164 -82.15 -8.50 -26.53
C THR A 164 -82.37 -8.47 -28.04
N ASP A 165 -82.02 -9.53 -28.78
CA ASP A 165 -82.26 -9.65 -30.22
C ASP A 165 -83.34 -10.70 -30.55
N PRO A 166 -84.63 -10.44 -30.25
CA PRO A 166 -85.74 -11.26 -30.72
C PRO A 166 -86.09 -10.99 -32.20
N GLY A 167 -85.35 -10.12 -32.90
CA GLY A 167 -85.71 -9.62 -34.23
C GLY A 167 -85.28 -10.51 -35.40
N LEU A 168 -84.15 -11.21 -35.30
CA LEU A 168 -83.62 -12.03 -36.40
C LEU A 168 -84.34 -13.37 -36.58
N SER A 169 -84.99 -13.88 -35.54
CA SER A 169 -85.79 -15.12 -35.62
C SER A 169 -87.09 -14.95 -36.40
N SER A 170 -87.67 -13.74 -36.43
CA SER A 170 -88.95 -13.52 -37.13
C SER A 170 -88.78 -13.40 -38.65
N GLU A 171 -87.67 -12.86 -39.15
CA GLU A 171 -87.41 -12.78 -40.59
C GLU A 171 -87.01 -14.14 -41.18
N GLU A 172 -86.17 -14.93 -40.49
CA GLU A 172 -85.81 -16.28 -40.94
C GLU A 172 -86.99 -17.26 -40.87
N SER A 173 -87.91 -17.08 -39.91
CA SER A 173 -89.12 -17.91 -39.81
C SER A 173 -90.11 -17.63 -40.93
N LEU A 174 -90.21 -16.38 -41.39
CA LEU A 174 -91.07 -16.02 -42.54
C LEU A 174 -90.49 -16.52 -43.86
N GLN A 175 -89.17 -16.51 -44.04
CA GLN A 175 -88.55 -17.08 -45.25
C GLN A 175 -88.75 -18.60 -45.34
N ARG A 176 -88.63 -19.32 -44.22
CA ARG A 176 -88.89 -20.78 -44.18
C ARG A 176 -90.35 -21.15 -44.42
N LEU A 177 -91.30 -20.30 -44.02
CA LEU A 177 -92.72 -20.54 -44.27
C LEU A 177 -93.10 -20.35 -45.75
N ILE A 178 -92.46 -19.38 -46.43
CA ILE A 178 -92.68 -19.13 -47.86
C ILE A 178 -92.09 -20.27 -48.71
N GLU A 179 -90.91 -20.79 -48.35
CA GLU A 179 -90.31 -21.95 -49.03
C GLU A 179 -91.09 -23.26 -48.77
N GLY A 180 -91.60 -23.46 -47.55
CA GLY A 180 -92.44 -24.62 -47.22
C GLY A 180 -93.79 -24.62 -47.95
N SER A 181 -94.38 -23.45 -48.18
CA SER A 181 -95.67 -23.28 -48.88
C SER A 181 -95.59 -23.53 -50.39
N LEU A 182 -94.41 -23.41 -51.01
CA LEU A 182 -94.23 -23.64 -52.45
C LEU A 182 -93.98 -25.12 -52.79
N SER A 183 -93.51 -25.92 -51.82
CA SER A 183 -93.27 -27.35 -52.00
C SER A 183 -94.54 -28.22 -52.03
N THR A 184 -95.69 -27.72 -51.56
CA THR A 184 -96.94 -28.51 -51.45
C THR A 184 -97.88 -28.40 -52.65
N ARG A 185 -97.53 -27.61 -53.68
CA ARG A 185 -98.35 -27.45 -54.91
C ARG A 185 -97.77 -28.09 -56.18
N LEU A 186 -96.72 -28.91 -56.06
CA LEU A 186 -96.15 -29.67 -57.19
C LEU A 186 -96.15 -31.16 -56.87
N ALA A 187 -97.35 -31.72 -56.70
CA ALA A 187 -97.60 -33.16 -56.67
C ALA A 187 -98.85 -33.49 -57.51
N TRP A 188 -98.71 -33.31 -58.84
CA TRP A 188 -99.28 -34.11 -59.95
C TRP A 188 -100.83 -34.20 -60.11
N PRO A 189 -101.35 -34.54 -61.31
CA PRO A 189 -100.73 -35.30 -62.40
C PRO A 189 -100.47 -34.59 -63.72
#